data_AF-A0A8I6R7X4-F1
#
_entry.id   AF-A0A8I6R7X4-F1
#
_cell.length_a   1.000
_cell.length_b   1.000
_cell.length_c   1.000
_cell.angle_alpha   90.00
_cell.angle_beta   90.00
_cell.angle_gamma   90.00
#
_symmetry.space_group_name_H-M   'P 1'
#
loop_
_entity.id
_entity.type
_entity.pdbx_description
1 polymer ?
#
loop_
_entity_poly.entity_id
_entity_poly.type
_entity_poly.pdbx_seq_one_letter_code
_entity_poly.pdbx_strand_id
1 'polypeptide(L)'
;MDRLFRGIMNYRGTDRLYMLEQFARVRDHPVPKAVFFTCMDSRMIPTRFTKTNVGDMFVVRNAGNIIPHAHHFRDEITTNEPAALELGCIVNDIRHIIVCGHSDCKAMNLLYKLRDEEFSSKDNRRISPLRSWLCNHAYSSLEKFQELEISGYKDPLIFQSETPLRKFVAYIDHENRFSTEDKLSQPTSRVMAF
;
A
#
# COMPACT_ATOMS: atom_id res chain seq x y z
N MET A 1 15.97 -3.86 -21.76
CA MET A 1 14.67 -4.23 -22.38
C MET A 1 14.64 -5.68 -22.85
N ASP A 2 15.71 -6.19 -23.44
CA ASP A 2 15.77 -7.55 -24.02
C ASP A 2 15.45 -8.70 -23.06
N ARG A 3 15.74 -8.53 -21.76
CA ARG A 3 15.36 -9.53 -20.74
C ARG A 3 13.84 -9.63 -20.58
N LEU A 4 13.11 -8.52 -20.64
CA LEU A 4 11.65 -8.51 -20.54
C LEU A 4 11.03 -9.17 -21.77
N PHE A 5 11.51 -8.82 -22.97
CA PHE A 5 11.06 -9.46 -24.21
C PHE A 5 11.34 -10.96 -24.21
N ARG A 6 12.56 -11.38 -23.86
CA ARG A 6 12.89 -12.81 -23.71
C ARG A 6 12.03 -13.50 -22.65
N GLY A 7 11.75 -12.83 -21.53
CA GLY A 7 10.85 -13.34 -20.49
C GLY A 7 9.43 -13.59 -21.01
N ILE A 8 8.87 -12.66 -21.78
CA ILE A 8 7.54 -12.80 -22.40
C ILE A 8 7.53 -13.95 -23.42
N MET A 9 8.59 -14.07 -24.22
CA MET A 9 8.71 -15.16 -25.20
C MET A 9 8.85 -16.52 -24.50
N ASN A 10 9.64 -16.60 -23.43
CA ASN A 10 9.77 -17.82 -22.63
C ASN A 10 8.44 -18.20 -21.97
N TYR A 11 7.75 -17.23 -21.34
CA TYR A 11 6.41 -17.45 -20.75
C TYR A 11 5.47 -18.12 -21.75
N ARG A 12 5.45 -17.67 -23.02
CA ARG A 12 4.60 -18.26 -24.07
C ARG A 12 4.93 -19.72 -24.39
N GLY A 13 6.20 -20.11 -24.28
CA GLY A 13 6.70 -21.45 -24.61
C GLY A 13 6.78 -22.42 -23.43
N THR A 14 6.78 -21.95 -22.19
CA THR A 14 6.91 -22.78 -20.98
C THR A 14 5.70 -22.64 -20.07
N ASP A 15 5.56 -21.49 -19.42
CA ASP A 15 4.71 -21.33 -18.22
C ASP A 15 3.25 -21.07 -18.57
N ARG A 16 2.97 -20.71 -19.83
CA ARG A 16 1.63 -20.36 -20.31
C ARG A 16 0.61 -21.47 -20.06
N LEU A 17 0.95 -22.73 -20.32
CA LEU A 17 -0.02 -23.84 -20.16
C LEU A 17 -0.44 -23.98 -18.69
N TYR A 18 0.53 -23.97 -17.77
CA TYR A 18 0.25 -24.00 -16.35
C TYR A 18 -0.60 -22.81 -15.90
N MET A 19 -0.29 -21.59 -16.38
CA MET A 19 -1.06 -20.41 -16.02
C MET A 19 -2.49 -20.45 -16.59
N LEU A 20 -2.69 -20.99 -17.80
CA LEU A 20 -4.02 -21.18 -18.39
C LEU A 20 -4.88 -22.15 -17.57
N GLU A 21 -4.29 -23.21 -17.01
CA GLU A 21 -5.01 -24.11 -16.09
C GLU A 21 -5.48 -23.36 -14.84
N GLN A 22 -4.65 -22.48 -14.27
CA GLN A 22 -5.04 -21.65 -13.12
C GLN A 22 -6.16 -20.68 -13.50
N PHE A 23 -6.06 -19.99 -14.64
CA PHE A 23 -7.13 -19.12 -15.14
C PHE A 23 -8.44 -19.86 -15.35
N ALA A 24 -8.40 -21.07 -15.92
CA ALA A 24 -9.61 -21.88 -16.14
C ALA A 24 -10.31 -22.23 -14.82
N ARG A 25 -9.57 -22.49 -13.74
CA ARG A 25 -10.13 -22.79 -12.41
C ARG A 25 -10.89 -21.62 -11.79
N VAL A 26 -10.44 -20.39 -12.06
CA VAL A 26 -11.02 -19.17 -11.44
C VAL A 26 -11.86 -18.34 -12.41
N ARG A 27 -12.08 -18.80 -13.64
CA ARG A 27 -12.76 -18.04 -14.71
C ARG A 27 -14.15 -17.58 -14.31
N ASP A 28 -14.97 -18.52 -13.87
CA ASP A 28 -16.40 -18.28 -13.64
C ASP A 28 -16.71 -17.99 -12.16
N HIS A 29 -15.86 -18.48 -11.24
CA HIS A 29 -16.06 -18.38 -9.80
C HIS A 29 -14.74 -18.08 -9.07
N PRO A 30 -14.12 -16.90 -9.30
CA PRO A 30 -12.96 -16.51 -8.53
C PRO A 30 -13.36 -16.30 -7.06
N VAL A 31 -12.54 -16.77 -6.11
CA VAL A 31 -12.76 -16.56 -4.68
C VAL A 31 -11.54 -15.86 -4.07
N PRO A 32 -11.30 -14.59 -4.43
CA PRO A 32 -10.18 -13.83 -3.89
C PRO A 32 -10.29 -13.71 -2.38
N LYS A 33 -9.16 -13.87 -1.70
CA LYS A 33 -9.08 -13.89 -0.24
C LYS A 33 -8.75 -12.53 0.34
N ALA A 34 -8.06 -11.68 -0.42
CA ALA A 34 -7.65 -10.37 0.08
C ALA A 34 -7.55 -9.30 -1.01
N VAL A 35 -7.63 -8.04 -0.60
CA VAL A 35 -7.13 -6.87 -1.36
C VAL A 35 -5.75 -6.51 -0.80
N PHE A 36 -4.71 -6.62 -1.62
CA PHE A 36 -3.32 -6.43 -1.22
C PHE A 36 -2.77 -5.11 -1.79
N PHE A 37 -2.70 -4.08 -0.96
CA PHE A 37 -2.01 -2.83 -1.22
C PHE A 37 -0.51 -2.96 -0.96
N THR A 38 0.33 -2.56 -1.91
CA THR A 38 1.79 -2.56 -1.75
C THR A 38 2.43 -1.40 -2.51
N CYS A 39 3.69 -1.10 -2.20
CA CYS A 39 4.44 -0.14 -2.98
C CYS A 39 4.67 -0.64 -4.43
N MET A 40 4.69 0.28 -5.38
CA MET A 40 5.10 0.04 -6.78
C MET A 40 6.60 -0.21 -6.95
N ASP A 41 7.38 -0.18 -5.87
CA ASP A 41 8.81 -0.50 -5.85
C ASP A 41 9.09 -1.84 -6.55
N SER A 42 10.11 -1.87 -7.41
CA SER A 42 10.42 -3.05 -8.23
C SER A 42 10.87 -4.26 -7.42
N ARG A 43 11.28 -4.07 -6.16
CA ARG A 43 11.60 -5.15 -5.20
C ARG A 43 10.35 -5.83 -4.66
N MET A 44 9.21 -5.14 -4.68
CA MET A 44 7.94 -5.66 -4.18
C MET A 44 7.24 -6.51 -5.23
N ILE A 45 7.26 -7.83 -5.01
CA ILE A 45 6.57 -8.82 -5.84
C ILE A 45 5.67 -9.66 -4.92
N PRO A 46 4.46 -9.15 -4.56
CA PRO A 46 3.59 -9.77 -3.55
C PRO A 46 3.42 -11.28 -3.75
N THR A 47 2.98 -11.66 -4.94
CA THR A 47 2.68 -13.06 -5.29
C THR A 47 3.86 -14.01 -5.09
N ARG A 48 5.10 -13.52 -5.18
CA ARG A 48 6.30 -14.35 -5.03
C ARG A 48 6.58 -14.70 -3.58
N PHE A 49 6.43 -13.76 -2.65
CA PHE A 49 6.72 -14.02 -1.23
C PHE A 49 5.51 -14.54 -0.46
N THR A 50 4.28 -14.22 -0.89
CA THR A 50 3.04 -14.81 -0.35
C THR A 50 2.75 -16.20 -0.92
N LYS A 51 3.47 -16.62 -1.97
CA LYS A 51 3.25 -17.88 -2.71
C LYS A 51 1.80 -18.05 -3.19
N THR A 52 1.19 -16.96 -3.63
CA THR A 52 -0.21 -16.96 -4.09
C THR A 52 -0.33 -17.18 -5.60
N ASN A 53 -1.45 -17.77 -5.99
CA ASN A 53 -1.80 -18.12 -7.36
C ASN A 53 -2.75 -17.10 -7.99
N VAL A 54 -3.06 -17.34 -9.27
CA VAL A 54 -4.08 -16.59 -10.01
C VAL A 54 -5.42 -16.71 -9.29
N GLY A 55 -6.06 -15.57 -9.02
CA GLY A 55 -7.37 -15.50 -8.36
C GLY A 55 -7.34 -15.42 -6.83
N ASP A 56 -6.18 -15.56 -6.19
CA ASP A 56 -6.09 -15.55 -4.71
C ASP A 56 -6.30 -14.16 -4.08
N MET A 57 -6.00 -13.07 -4.80
CA MET A 57 -6.12 -11.71 -4.27
C MET A 57 -6.20 -10.66 -5.37
N PHE A 58 -6.77 -9.51 -5.05
CA PHE A 58 -6.57 -8.30 -5.83
C PHE A 58 -5.30 -7.61 -5.36
N VAL A 59 -4.51 -7.07 -6.29
CA VAL A 59 -3.24 -6.38 -5.95
C VAL A 59 -3.31 -4.95 -6.41
N VAL A 60 -3.19 -4.00 -5.48
CA VAL A 60 -3.15 -2.58 -5.75
C VAL A 60 -1.74 -2.06 -5.46
N ARG A 61 -1.14 -1.36 -6.42
CA ARG A 61 0.23 -0.87 -6.31
C ARG A 61 0.28 0.63 -6.57
N ASN A 62 0.80 1.39 -5.62
CA ASN A 62 1.06 2.82 -5.77
C ASN A 62 2.36 3.24 -5.08
N ALA A 63 2.75 4.50 -5.21
CA ALA A 63 3.93 5.02 -4.54
C ALA A 63 3.69 5.09 -3.03
N GLY A 64 4.32 4.20 -2.27
CA GLY A 64 4.28 4.20 -0.80
C GLY A 64 3.12 3.43 -0.17
N ASN A 65 2.40 2.57 -0.91
CA ASN A 65 1.27 1.75 -0.40
C ASN A 65 0.21 2.58 0.35
N ILE A 66 -0.05 3.80 -0.13
CA ILE A 66 -0.92 4.77 0.52
C ILE A 66 -2.36 4.50 0.11
N ILE A 67 -3.27 4.51 1.09
CA ILE A 67 -4.71 4.48 0.86
C ILE A 67 -5.25 5.87 1.25
N PRO A 68 -5.72 6.69 0.29
CA PRO A 68 -6.36 7.96 0.58
C PRO A 68 -7.50 7.84 1.58
N HIS A 69 -7.64 8.83 2.47
CA HIS A 69 -8.77 8.89 3.39
C HIS A 69 -10.09 9.02 2.63
N ALA A 70 -11.17 8.40 3.12
CA ALA A 70 -12.49 8.44 2.49
C ALA A 70 -12.99 9.89 2.26
N HIS A 71 -12.62 10.82 3.13
CA HIS A 71 -12.94 12.25 2.99
C HIS A 71 -12.35 12.94 1.76
N HIS A 72 -11.35 12.35 1.11
CA HIS A 72 -10.76 12.90 -0.12
C HIS A 72 -11.55 12.48 -1.37
N PHE A 73 -12.50 11.56 -1.23
CA PHE A 73 -13.48 11.26 -2.25
C PHE A 73 -14.60 12.31 -2.17
N ARG A 74 -14.44 13.41 -2.91
CA ARG A 74 -15.43 14.49 -3.05
C ARG A 74 -15.52 14.89 -4.52
N ASP A 75 -16.72 15.30 -4.95
CA ASP A 75 -16.95 15.99 -6.22
C ASP A 75 -16.37 15.26 -7.46
N GLU A 76 -16.60 13.95 -7.55
CA GLU A 76 -16.16 13.09 -8.69
C GLU A 76 -14.64 12.92 -8.85
N ILE A 77 -13.83 13.50 -7.97
CA ILE A 77 -12.38 13.26 -7.94
C ILE A 77 -12.13 11.91 -7.27
N THR A 78 -11.79 10.90 -8.09
CA THR A 78 -11.48 9.56 -7.62
C THR A 78 -10.02 9.18 -7.86
N THR A 79 -9.53 8.26 -7.03
CA THR A 79 -8.23 7.62 -7.17
C THR A 79 -8.45 6.10 -7.30
N ASN A 80 -7.43 5.35 -7.69
CA ASN A 80 -7.58 3.92 -7.91
C ASN A 80 -7.90 3.16 -6.62
N GLU A 81 -7.41 3.65 -5.47
CA GLU A 81 -7.45 2.94 -4.20
C GLU A 81 -8.87 2.82 -3.62
N PRO A 82 -9.70 3.89 -3.53
CA PRO A 82 -11.11 3.75 -3.16
C PRO A 82 -11.89 2.84 -4.12
N ALA A 83 -11.66 2.94 -5.43
CA ALA A 83 -12.33 2.09 -6.41
C ALA A 83 -11.94 0.60 -6.24
N ALA A 84 -10.68 0.31 -5.94
CA ALA A 84 -10.23 -1.04 -5.65
C ALA A 84 -10.80 -1.59 -4.34
N LEU A 85 -10.98 -0.74 -3.33
CA LEU A 85 -11.67 -1.11 -2.08
C LEU A 85 -13.14 -1.42 -2.33
N GLU A 86 -13.84 -0.62 -3.14
CA GLU A 86 -15.23 -0.87 -3.51
C GLU A 86 -15.35 -2.19 -4.31
N LEU A 87 -14.53 -2.36 -5.35
CA LEU A 87 -14.52 -3.58 -6.15
C LEU A 87 -14.20 -4.82 -5.31
N GLY A 88 -13.20 -4.74 -4.43
CA GLY A 88 -12.80 -5.86 -3.60
C GLY A 88 -13.79 -6.16 -2.48
N CYS A 89 -14.07 -5.18 -1.64
CA CYS A 89 -14.79 -5.39 -0.38
C CYS A 89 -16.32 -5.35 -0.56
N ILE A 90 -16.83 -4.54 -1.47
CA ILE A 90 -18.28 -4.36 -1.66
C ILE A 90 -18.78 -5.28 -2.78
N VAL A 91 -18.14 -5.23 -3.95
CA VAL A 91 -18.61 -6.00 -5.12
C VAL A 91 -18.22 -7.49 -5.02
N ASN A 92 -17.07 -7.82 -4.43
CA ASN A 92 -16.57 -9.20 -4.32
C ASN A 92 -16.58 -9.76 -2.88
N ASP A 93 -17.15 -9.04 -1.90
CA ASP A 93 -17.23 -9.43 -0.48
C ASP A 93 -15.89 -9.90 0.12
N ILE A 94 -14.76 -9.32 -0.32
CA ILE A 94 -13.46 -9.63 0.25
C ILE A 94 -13.37 -9.04 1.65
N ARG A 95 -13.12 -9.92 2.63
CA ARG A 95 -13.05 -9.58 4.06
C ARG A 95 -11.65 -9.28 4.56
N HIS A 96 -10.61 -9.43 3.75
CA HIS A 96 -9.23 -9.17 4.18
C HIS A 96 -8.59 -8.09 3.32
N ILE A 97 -7.98 -7.10 3.98
CA ILE A 97 -7.21 -6.04 3.34
C ILE A 97 -5.80 -6.09 3.90
N ILE A 98 -4.82 -6.27 3.04
CA ILE A 98 -3.40 -6.26 3.40
C ILE A 98 -2.80 -5.00 2.82
N VAL A 99 -2.06 -4.26 3.63
CA VAL A 99 -1.28 -3.08 3.27
C VAL A 99 0.16 -3.40 3.65
N CYS A 100 1.02 -3.50 2.65
CA CYS A 100 2.39 -3.96 2.82
C CYS A 100 3.34 -2.88 2.33
N GLY A 101 3.99 -2.20 3.28
CA GLY A 101 5.16 -1.38 3.01
C GLY A 101 6.44 -2.20 3.05
N HIS A 102 7.56 -1.50 2.99
CA HIS A 102 8.88 -2.10 2.90
C HIS A 102 9.95 -1.11 3.35
N SER A 103 11.11 -1.63 3.74
CA SER A 103 12.30 -0.83 4.04
C SER A 103 12.82 -0.11 2.80
N ASP A 104 13.50 1.01 3.04
CA ASP A 104 14.05 1.93 2.05
C ASP A 104 13.01 2.31 0.99
N CYS A 105 11.80 2.63 1.45
CA CYS A 105 10.73 3.07 0.58
C CYS A 105 11.00 4.50 0.11
N LYS A 106 11.29 4.66 -1.19
CA LYS A 106 11.56 5.98 -1.78
C LYS A 106 10.44 7.00 -1.55
N ALA A 107 9.19 6.54 -1.52
CA ALA A 107 8.04 7.37 -1.21
C ALA A 107 8.04 7.82 0.26
N MET A 108 8.38 6.94 1.21
CA MET A 108 8.49 7.29 2.63
C MET A 108 9.71 8.17 2.90
N ASN A 109 10.85 7.91 2.25
CA ASN A 109 12.04 8.76 2.33
C ASN A 109 11.73 10.18 1.84
N LEU A 110 10.91 10.32 0.79
CA LEU A 110 10.46 11.62 0.31
C LEU A 110 9.43 12.26 1.27
N LEU A 111 8.48 11.47 1.76
CA LEU A 111 7.49 11.93 2.75
C LEU A 111 8.18 12.50 3.99
N TYR A 112 9.22 11.84 4.49
CA TYR A 112 9.99 12.31 5.64
C TYR A 112 10.63 13.68 5.39
N LYS A 113 11.09 13.96 4.16
CA LYS A 113 11.63 15.28 3.77
C LYS A 113 10.55 16.35 3.65
N LEU A 114 9.30 15.98 3.40
CA LEU A 114 8.15 16.91 3.30
C LEU A 114 7.68 17.44 4.67
N ARG A 115 8.38 17.13 5.77
CA ARG A 115 8.25 17.85 7.03
C ARG A 115 8.72 19.30 6.95
N ASP A 116 9.60 19.59 5.99
CA ASP A 116 10.08 20.93 5.71
C ASP A 116 8.98 21.75 4.99
N GLU A 117 8.64 22.92 5.55
CA GLU A 117 7.53 23.76 5.07
C GLU A 117 7.79 24.35 3.68
N GLU A 118 9.04 24.71 3.38
CA GLU A 118 9.43 25.22 2.08
C GLU A 118 9.31 24.11 1.02
N PHE A 119 9.82 22.92 1.33
CA PHE A 119 9.78 21.77 0.45
C PHE A 119 8.37 21.20 0.22
N SER A 120 7.46 21.37 1.19
CA SER A 120 6.06 20.95 1.13
C SER A 120 5.09 22.05 0.62
N SER A 121 5.64 23.22 0.27
CA SER A 121 4.87 24.38 -0.19
C SER A 121 4.00 24.08 -1.42
N LYS A 122 2.96 24.91 -1.63
CA LYS A 122 2.04 24.76 -2.77
C LYS A 122 2.75 24.79 -4.12
N ASP A 123 3.76 25.65 -4.26
CA ASP A 123 4.50 25.78 -5.52
C ASP A 123 5.38 24.55 -5.79
N ASN A 124 6.04 24.02 -4.76
CA ASN A 124 6.82 22.78 -4.86
C ASN A 124 5.95 21.54 -5.14
N ARG A 125 4.72 21.51 -4.63
CA ARG A 125 3.74 20.45 -4.92
C ARG A 125 3.23 20.48 -6.36
N ARG A 126 3.01 21.67 -6.94
CA ARG A 126 2.50 21.83 -8.31
C ARG A 126 3.44 21.29 -9.37
N ILE A 127 4.76 21.29 -9.10
CA ILE A 127 5.78 20.80 -10.03
C ILE A 127 6.16 19.32 -9.82
N SER A 128 5.53 18.62 -8.86
CA SER A 128 5.83 17.21 -8.58
C SER A 128 4.57 16.44 -8.20
N PRO A 129 4.04 15.60 -9.11
CA PRO A 129 2.88 14.76 -8.81
C PRO A 129 3.10 13.86 -7.59
N LEU A 130 4.31 13.35 -7.39
CA LEU A 130 4.64 12.53 -6.22
C LEU A 130 4.61 13.33 -4.92
N ARG A 131 5.14 14.57 -4.89
CA ARG A 131 5.01 15.42 -3.70
C ARG A 131 3.55 15.73 -3.41
N SER A 132 2.79 16.11 -4.44
CA SER A 132 1.36 16.37 -4.32
C SER A 132 0.62 15.14 -3.74
N TRP A 133 0.88 13.95 -4.29
CA TRP A 133 0.34 12.68 -3.80
C TRP A 133 0.64 12.46 -2.32
N LEU A 134 1.89 12.59 -1.91
CA LEU A 134 2.31 12.35 -0.52
C LEU A 134 1.73 13.38 0.45
N CYS A 135 1.77 14.67 0.11
CA CYS A 135 1.18 15.71 0.94
C CYS A 135 -0.35 15.57 1.06
N ASN A 136 -1.02 15.16 -0.01
CA ASN A 136 -2.48 15.03 0.01
C ASN A 136 -2.95 13.74 0.66
N HIS A 137 -2.17 12.66 0.65
CA HIS A 137 -2.69 11.34 1.05
C HIS A 137 -1.90 10.65 2.17
N ALA A 138 -0.70 11.13 2.51
CA ALA A 138 0.15 10.51 3.54
C ALA A 138 0.62 11.46 4.64
N TYR A 139 0.31 12.75 4.56
CA TYR A 139 0.76 13.74 5.55
C TYR A 139 0.24 13.41 6.96
N SER A 140 -1.00 12.93 7.09
CA SER A 140 -1.54 12.47 8.38
C SER A 140 -0.78 11.28 8.98
N SER A 141 -0.12 10.46 8.14
CA SER A 141 0.77 9.40 8.62
C SER A 141 2.11 9.96 9.10
N LEU A 142 2.61 11.02 8.44
CA LEU A 142 3.81 11.74 8.87
C LEU A 142 3.58 12.45 10.21
N GLU A 143 2.46 13.15 10.39
CA GLU A 143 2.11 13.81 11.66
C GLU A 143 2.10 12.81 12.83
N LYS A 144 1.37 11.69 12.67
CA LYS A 144 1.36 10.62 13.68
C LYS A 144 2.74 10.01 13.94
N PHE A 145 3.57 9.93 12.91
CA PHE A 145 4.94 9.44 13.06
C PHE A 145 5.82 10.43 13.85
N GLN A 146 5.65 11.73 13.63
CA GLN A 146 6.35 12.77 14.39
C GLN A 146 5.92 12.76 15.87
N GLU A 147 4.63 12.53 16.15
CA GLU A 147 4.14 12.34 17.53
C GLU A 147 4.81 11.14 18.23
N LEU A 148 4.98 10.02 17.52
CA LEU A 148 5.72 8.86 18.04
C LEU A 148 7.21 9.12 18.24
N GLU A 149 7.82 9.90 17.34
CA GLU A 149 9.23 10.26 17.46
C GLU A 149 9.48 11.05 18.75
N ILE A 150 8.54 11.92 19.13
CA ILE A 150 8.56 12.66 20.41
C ILE A 150 8.48 11.70 21.62
N SER A 151 7.68 10.63 21.55
CA SER A 151 7.60 9.64 22.63
C SER A 151 8.74 8.60 22.63
N GLY A 152 9.68 8.71 21.67
CA GLY A 152 10.77 7.76 21.50
C GLY A 152 10.31 6.37 21.07
N TYR A 153 9.20 6.30 20.32
CA TYR A 153 8.60 5.06 19.80
C TYR A 153 8.13 4.06 20.87
N LYS A 154 7.97 4.52 22.12
CA LYS A 154 7.57 3.65 23.24
C LYS A 154 6.09 3.34 23.26
N ASP A 155 5.29 4.31 22.83
CA ASP A 155 3.84 4.19 22.80
C ASP A 155 3.37 3.58 21.49
N PRO A 156 2.35 2.71 21.51
CA PRO A 156 1.80 2.18 20.27
C PRO A 156 0.92 3.20 19.56
N LEU A 157 0.81 3.07 18.24
CA LEU A 157 -0.22 3.77 17.48
C LEU A 157 -1.57 3.12 17.73
N ILE A 158 -2.50 3.93 18.22
CA ILE A 158 -3.89 3.54 18.37
C ILE A 158 -4.66 4.02 17.15
N PHE A 159 -5.22 3.06 16.42
CA PHE A 159 -6.13 3.36 15.32
C PHE A 159 -7.54 3.03 15.75
N GLN A 160 -8.37 4.06 15.76
CA GLN A 160 -9.78 3.98 16.05
C GLN A 160 -10.54 4.37 14.79
N SER A 161 -11.44 3.50 14.33
CA SER A 161 -12.37 3.86 13.25
C SER A 161 -13.37 4.91 13.73
N GLU A 162 -13.96 5.66 12.80
CA GLU A 162 -15.07 6.58 13.08
C GLU A 162 -16.28 5.85 13.71
N THR A 163 -16.44 4.56 13.43
CA THR A 163 -17.36 3.68 14.16
C THR A 163 -16.69 3.10 15.42
N PRO A 164 -17.35 3.07 16.59
CA PRO A 164 -16.74 2.69 17.88
C PRO A 164 -16.24 1.24 17.99
N LEU A 165 -16.59 0.39 17.02
CA LEU A 165 -16.50 -1.07 17.16
C LEU A 165 -15.09 -1.65 16.97
N ARG A 166 -14.11 -0.90 16.46
CA ARG A 166 -12.76 -1.43 16.23
C ARG A 166 -11.66 -0.43 16.61
N LYS A 167 -10.90 -0.83 17.62
CA LYS A 167 -9.58 -0.28 17.94
C LYS A 167 -8.54 -1.33 17.60
N PHE A 168 -7.50 -0.95 16.88
CA PHE A 168 -6.32 -1.79 16.72
C PHE A 168 -5.06 -1.02 17.07
N VAL A 169 -4.11 -1.75 17.64
CA VAL A 169 -2.87 -1.23 18.20
C VAL A 169 -1.76 -1.67 17.28
N ALA A 170 -0.92 -0.74 16.82
CA ALA A 170 0.27 -1.06 16.05
C ALA A 170 1.51 -0.59 16.81
N TYR A 171 2.49 -1.48 16.93
CA TYR A 171 3.79 -1.16 17.49
C TYR A 171 4.75 -0.87 16.33
N ILE A 172 5.46 0.26 16.40
CA ILE A 172 6.43 0.66 15.39
C ILE A 172 7.81 0.42 15.96
N ASP A 173 8.55 -0.54 15.39
CA ASP A 173 9.94 -0.85 15.76
C ASP A 173 10.26 -0.77 17.27
N HIS A 174 9.53 -1.53 18.09
CA HIS A 174 9.71 -1.53 19.54
C HIS A 174 11.17 -1.77 19.97
N GLU A 175 11.92 -2.56 19.19
CA GLU A 175 13.32 -2.89 19.45
C GLU A 175 14.31 -1.82 18.92
N ASN A 176 13.80 -0.76 18.26
CA ASN A 176 14.54 0.37 17.73
C ASN A 176 15.69 -0.04 16.78
N ARG A 177 15.43 -1.01 15.89
CA ARG A 177 16.44 -1.62 14.99
C ARG A 177 16.48 -1.00 13.60
N PHE A 178 15.50 -0.19 13.22
CA PHE A 178 15.38 0.37 11.88
C PHE A 178 15.76 1.86 11.81
N SER A 179 16.11 2.34 10.62
CA SER A 179 16.29 3.77 10.38
C SER A 179 14.97 4.53 10.57
N THR A 180 15.03 5.83 10.80
CA THR A 180 13.82 6.66 10.98
C THR A 180 12.87 6.56 9.78
N GLU A 181 13.41 6.56 8.56
CA GLU A 181 12.62 6.42 7.34
C GLU A 181 11.98 5.03 7.21
N ASP A 182 12.69 3.96 7.62
CA ASP A 182 12.14 2.61 7.64
C ASP A 182 11.05 2.46 8.70
N LYS A 183 11.17 3.14 9.84
CA LYS A 183 10.09 3.23 10.81
C LYS A 183 8.87 3.93 10.24
N LEU A 184 9.04 4.99 9.45
CA LEU A 184 7.92 5.68 8.78
C LEU A 184 7.20 4.80 7.76
N SER A 185 7.84 3.75 7.23
CA SER A 185 7.17 2.76 6.37
C SER A 185 6.19 1.83 7.11
N GLN A 186 6.29 1.74 8.44
CA GLN A 186 5.46 0.83 9.25
C GLN A 186 4.06 1.39 9.56
N PRO A 187 3.85 2.69 9.89
CA PRO A 187 2.51 3.28 10.04
C PRO A 187 1.62 3.14 8.80
N THR A 188 2.23 3.09 7.61
CA THR A 188 1.54 2.88 6.32
C THR A 188 1.37 1.41 5.96
N SER A 189 1.98 0.47 6.71
CA SER A 189 1.88 -0.99 6.52
C SER A 189 0.92 -1.61 7.54
N ARG A 190 -0.12 -2.34 7.10
CA ARG A 190 -1.17 -2.93 7.98
C ARG A 190 -1.81 -4.16 7.36
N VAL A 191 -2.02 -5.22 8.13
CA VAL A 191 -3.01 -6.25 7.76
C VAL A 191 -4.30 -5.95 8.52
N MET A 192 -5.38 -5.65 7.82
CA MET A 192 -6.73 -5.49 8.36
C MET A 192 -7.59 -6.69 7.92
N ALA A 193 -8.05 -7.50 8.88
CA ALA A 193 -9.08 -8.51 8.63
C ALA A 193 -10.43 -7.97 9.13
N PHE A 194 -11.47 -8.00 8.28
CA PHE A 194 -12.78 -7.39 8.52
C PHE A 194 -13.91 -8.37 8.80
#